data_AF-A0A2N4X9C3-F1
#
_entry.id   AF-A0A2N4X9C3-F1
#
_cell.length_a   1.000
_cell.length_b   1.000
_cell.length_c   1.000
_cell.angle_alpha   90.00
_cell.angle_beta   90.00
_cell.angle_gamma   90.00
#
_symmetry.space_group_name_H-M   'P 1'
#
loop_
_entity.id
_entity.type
_entity.pdbx_description
1 polymer ?
#
loop_
_entity_poly.entity_id
_entity_poly.type
_entity_poly.pdbx_seq_one_letter_code
_entity_poly.pdbx_strand_id
1 'polypeptide(L)'
;MKNWTFIFLLVSHYIFGQTPDYRKFDSDKSAKDSVMYTKLKTRMEQSRLGRQFYGFLFRDVYNTNALKNEINKLEANPFEIYNGKIIEKITIRQLDVFGPTVNDTTRRGDRVERFLSKNLHRNTREGIIRRSFLLFGEGDKLVPQYLKDTERLLRANPSIHDARILVNLSESSEEMVEVVVLVQDVWSINVDASASGINNLRFGIEDRNFLGTGHSFLNRATWRKDDPYQPLGYRSIYTIPYIGKSFVTGQMSAIYERDLSQYSIRVSRPFLTVETKNAGAVELGYYKLREYKKLGNSPTDKEMVYQTGYYYSDLWYGRAFKLKSFDNNQRLIIAARNLSYDYKTRPEVRADTNKIYWDRNTTLISIGYSTRNYKRDVLIYGFGRTEDVPTGSLHSLTVGREETEFGGRQYAALQYANGTYLSRNHGYLYFLASAGTYFKKKTTQQGILSFQSYYFSPLMRLGQVQSRNFINLGFTYGINRDPVDYLNISGQDGIIGVNSNALIGDKRLTLGLESVLFSKKSLLGFRIAYFTFANFGLVSLSDSKLFSSTLYRGYGIGLRFRNENLTIKTFQIRLGYYPNIPAISSNLRLAFDGTQPLRLRDFDISAPTIIPLR
;
A
#
# COMPACT_ATOMS: atom_id res chain seq x y z
N MET A 1 -6.80 -25.67 -32.90
CA MET A 1 -7.46 -25.28 -31.62
C MET A 1 -6.82 -24.03 -30.98
N LYS A 2 -6.72 -22.90 -31.70
CA LYS A 2 -5.86 -21.75 -31.28
C LYS A 2 -6.55 -20.38 -31.13
N ASN A 3 -7.85 -20.25 -31.42
CA ASN A 3 -8.52 -18.93 -31.45
C ASN A 3 -9.74 -18.78 -30.50
N TRP A 4 -10.07 -19.79 -29.68
CA TRP A 4 -11.34 -19.79 -28.91
C TRP A 4 -11.23 -19.29 -27.46
N THR A 5 -10.03 -19.20 -26.88
CA THR A 5 -9.83 -18.76 -25.49
C THR A 5 -9.84 -17.24 -25.32
N PHE A 6 -9.49 -16.47 -26.36
CA PHE A 6 -9.53 -15.00 -26.32
C PHE A 6 -10.97 -14.46 -26.37
N ILE A 7 -11.85 -15.20 -27.05
CA ILE A 7 -13.28 -14.90 -27.13
C ILE A 7 -13.97 -15.27 -25.81
N PHE A 8 -13.56 -16.33 -25.10
CA PHE A 8 -14.26 -16.77 -23.88
C PHE A 8 -14.20 -15.76 -22.70
N LEU A 9 -13.13 -14.95 -22.58
CA LEU A 9 -13.01 -13.95 -21.52
C LEU A 9 -13.80 -12.66 -21.82
N LEU A 10 -13.83 -12.21 -23.08
CA LEU A 10 -14.70 -11.09 -23.53
C LEU A 10 -16.17 -11.51 -23.59
N VAL A 11 -16.45 -12.75 -23.99
CA VAL A 11 -17.82 -13.30 -24.10
C VAL A 11 -18.41 -13.69 -22.75
N SER A 12 -17.60 -13.94 -21.71
CA SER A 12 -18.12 -14.04 -20.34
C SER A 12 -18.76 -12.74 -19.82
N HIS A 13 -18.54 -11.59 -20.48
CA HIS A 13 -19.26 -10.35 -20.19
C HIS A 13 -20.37 -10.01 -21.21
N TYR A 14 -20.29 -10.53 -22.45
CA TYR A 14 -21.39 -10.38 -23.43
C TYR A 14 -22.53 -11.40 -23.25
N ILE A 15 -22.27 -12.58 -22.68
CA ILE A 15 -23.33 -13.55 -22.32
C ILE A 15 -24.15 -13.07 -21.10
N PHE A 16 -23.60 -12.18 -20.27
CA PHE A 16 -24.41 -11.43 -19.28
C PHE A 16 -25.01 -10.12 -19.85
N GLY A 17 -24.76 -9.82 -21.13
CA GLY A 17 -25.27 -8.65 -21.86
C GLY A 17 -26.49 -8.93 -22.75
N GLN A 18 -26.86 -10.20 -22.96
CA GLN A 18 -28.22 -10.52 -23.43
C GLN A 18 -29.13 -10.48 -22.23
N THR A 19 -30.25 -9.76 -22.29
CA THR A 19 -31.31 -9.75 -21.27
C THR A 19 -31.94 -11.14 -21.15
N PRO A 20 -31.54 -12.03 -20.22
CA PRO A 20 -32.34 -13.17 -19.85
C PRO A 20 -33.46 -12.62 -18.96
N ASP A 21 -34.58 -13.31 -18.89
CA ASP A 21 -35.62 -12.99 -17.91
C ASP A 21 -35.09 -13.34 -16.51
N TYR A 22 -34.30 -12.43 -15.94
CA TYR A 22 -33.61 -12.58 -14.66
C TYR A 22 -34.61 -12.82 -13.51
N ARG A 23 -35.89 -12.44 -13.67
CA ARG A 23 -36.91 -12.65 -12.64
C ARG A 23 -37.17 -14.13 -12.35
N LYS A 24 -37.08 -15.01 -13.37
CA LYS A 24 -37.33 -16.46 -13.22
C LYS A 24 -36.14 -17.25 -12.68
N PHE A 25 -34.90 -16.87 -13.03
CA PHE A 25 -33.70 -17.53 -12.51
C PHE A 25 -33.32 -17.06 -11.10
N ASP A 26 -33.60 -15.79 -10.78
CA ASP A 26 -33.36 -15.20 -9.47
C ASP A 26 -34.41 -15.66 -8.46
N SER A 27 -35.69 -15.88 -8.84
CA SER A 27 -36.69 -16.43 -7.92
C SER A 27 -36.36 -17.83 -7.42
N ASP A 28 -35.88 -18.72 -8.30
CA ASP A 28 -35.65 -20.13 -7.95
C ASP A 28 -34.33 -20.37 -7.21
N LYS A 29 -33.28 -19.59 -7.49
CA LYS A 29 -32.01 -19.64 -6.73
C LYS A 29 -32.09 -18.83 -5.43
N SER A 30 -32.71 -17.64 -5.44
CA SER A 30 -32.97 -16.86 -4.22
C SER A 30 -33.88 -17.63 -3.27
N ALA A 31 -34.90 -18.34 -3.75
CA ALA A 31 -35.72 -19.21 -2.92
C ALA A 31 -34.93 -20.38 -2.32
N LYS A 32 -34.07 -21.06 -3.09
CA LYS A 32 -33.27 -22.20 -2.58
C LYS A 32 -32.15 -21.77 -1.62
N ASP A 33 -31.43 -20.70 -1.93
CA ASP A 33 -30.43 -20.12 -1.02
C ASP A 33 -31.11 -19.56 0.23
N SER A 34 -32.20 -18.81 0.08
CA SER A 34 -33.00 -18.34 1.22
C SER A 34 -33.50 -19.50 2.07
N VAL A 35 -33.91 -20.65 1.50
CA VAL A 35 -34.31 -21.83 2.28
C VAL A 35 -33.13 -22.50 3.00
N MET A 36 -31.93 -22.57 2.41
CA MET A 36 -30.74 -23.13 3.09
C MET A 36 -30.26 -22.23 4.22
N TYR A 37 -30.17 -20.92 3.99
CA TYR A 37 -29.80 -19.93 5.02
C TYR A 37 -30.89 -19.80 6.09
N THR A 38 -32.17 -19.88 5.71
CA THR A 38 -33.28 -19.88 6.68
C THR A 38 -33.25 -21.15 7.50
N LYS A 39 -33.02 -22.34 6.92
CA LYS A 39 -32.84 -23.59 7.69
C LYS A 39 -31.64 -23.53 8.64
N LEU A 40 -30.51 -22.96 8.19
CA LEU A 40 -29.32 -22.79 9.01
C LEU A 40 -29.56 -21.77 10.13
N LYS A 41 -30.21 -20.64 9.82
CA LYS A 41 -30.66 -19.62 10.77
C LYS A 41 -31.60 -20.22 11.80
N THR A 42 -32.67 -20.91 11.37
CA THR A 42 -33.65 -21.56 12.25
C THR A 42 -32.98 -22.61 13.16
N ARG A 43 -32.04 -23.41 12.66
CA ARG A 43 -31.26 -24.35 13.49
C ARG A 43 -30.36 -23.64 14.50
N MET A 44 -29.68 -22.56 14.10
CA MET A 44 -28.81 -21.82 15.01
C MET A 44 -29.62 -21.00 16.03
N GLU A 45 -30.78 -20.47 15.65
CA GLU A 45 -31.68 -19.69 16.53
C GLU A 45 -32.36 -20.51 17.61
N GLN A 46 -32.34 -21.85 17.50
CA GLN A 46 -32.86 -22.78 18.52
C GLN A 46 -32.05 -22.79 19.82
N SER A 47 -30.81 -22.28 19.83
CA SER A 47 -30.00 -22.17 21.05
C SER A 47 -29.56 -20.73 21.31
N ARG A 48 -29.42 -20.34 22.59
CA ARG A 48 -28.92 -19.02 22.98
C ARG A 48 -27.53 -18.73 22.39
N LEU A 49 -26.67 -19.75 22.36
CA LEU A 49 -25.34 -19.66 21.75
C LEU A 49 -25.46 -19.56 20.23
N GLY A 50 -26.21 -20.43 19.56
CA GLY A 50 -26.36 -20.39 18.11
C GLY A 50 -26.99 -19.09 17.59
N ARG A 51 -27.91 -18.45 18.34
CA ARG A 51 -28.47 -17.13 18.01
C ARG A 51 -27.40 -16.02 18.09
N GLN A 52 -26.52 -16.09 19.08
CA GLN A 52 -25.36 -15.17 19.19
C GLN A 52 -24.32 -15.45 18.09
N PHE A 53 -24.03 -16.72 17.79
CA PHE A 53 -23.12 -17.13 16.73
C PHE A 53 -23.65 -16.75 15.34
N TYR A 54 -24.93 -16.91 15.04
CA TYR A 54 -25.50 -16.51 13.76
C TYR A 54 -25.44 -14.99 13.55
N GLY A 55 -25.81 -14.19 14.56
CA GLY A 55 -25.71 -12.72 14.51
C GLY A 55 -24.27 -12.18 14.48
N PHE A 56 -23.29 -13.01 14.85
CA PHE A 56 -21.85 -12.76 14.76
C PHE A 56 -21.26 -13.21 13.40
N LEU A 57 -21.76 -14.30 12.84
CA LEU A 57 -21.28 -14.91 11.59
C LEU A 57 -21.91 -14.28 10.35
N PHE A 58 -23.14 -13.79 10.38
CA PHE A 58 -23.83 -13.29 9.18
C PHE A 58 -24.47 -11.92 9.46
N ARG A 59 -23.84 -10.85 8.95
CA ARG A 59 -24.41 -9.50 8.94
C ARG A 59 -24.38 -8.92 7.54
N ASP A 60 -25.49 -8.30 7.13
CA ASP A 60 -25.50 -7.37 6.01
C ASP A 60 -24.80 -6.08 6.45
N VAL A 61 -23.64 -5.79 5.87
CA VAL A 61 -22.78 -4.67 6.29
C VAL A 61 -23.03 -3.40 5.48
N TYR A 62 -23.89 -3.45 4.47
CA TYR A 62 -24.02 -2.36 3.53
C TYR A 62 -25.28 -1.53 3.71
N ASN A 63 -25.07 -0.26 4.07
CA ASN A 63 -25.83 0.85 3.52
C ASN A 63 -24.92 1.70 2.62
N THR A 64 -24.40 1.12 1.53
CA THR A 64 -23.54 1.85 0.56
C THR A 64 -24.25 3.00 -0.15
N ASN A 65 -25.58 3.05 -0.06
CA ASN A 65 -26.37 4.15 -0.63
C ASN A 65 -26.13 5.47 0.12
N ALA A 66 -25.92 5.44 1.44
CA ALA A 66 -25.56 6.63 2.22
C ALA A 66 -24.12 7.09 1.87
N LEU A 67 -23.17 6.16 1.80
CA LEU A 67 -21.77 6.42 1.46
C LEU A 67 -21.61 7.02 0.04
N LYS A 68 -22.32 6.49 -0.97
CA LYS A 68 -22.19 6.98 -2.36
C LYS A 68 -22.88 8.33 -2.57
N ASN A 69 -23.99 8.61 -1.89
CA ASN A 69 -24.71 9.88 -2.01
C ASN A 69 -23.95 11.05 -1.35
N GLU A 70 -23.19 10.79 -0.28
CA GLU A 70 -22.25 11.78 0.28
C GLU A 70 -20.95 11.91 -0.51
N ILE A 71 -20.34 10.81 -0.97
CA ILE A 71 -19.05 10.87 -1.69
C ILE A 71 -19.18 11.51 -3.09
N ASN A 72 -20.34 11.33 -3.75
CA ASN A 72 -20.61 11.99 -5.04
C ASN A 72 -20.93 13.48 -4.91
N LYS A 73 -21.20 13.99 -3.70
CA LYS A 73 -21.41 15.41 -3.44
C LYS A 73 -20.18 15.95 -2.70
N LEU A 74 -19.31 16.63 -3.44
CA LEU A 74 -18.37 17.69 -3.00
C LEU A 74 -17.03 17.55 -3.73
N GLU A 75 -16.95 18.14 -4.92
CA GLU A 75 -15.67 18.57 -5.50
C GLU A 75 -15.11 19.81 -4.75
N ALA A 76 -15.99 20.59 -4.11
CA ALA A 76 -15.63 21.74 -3.27
C ALA A 76 -15.33 21.33 -1.82
N ASN A 77 -14.41 22.03 -1.17
CA ASN A 77 -14.11 21.81 0.23
C ASN A 77 -15.32 22.25 1.10
N PRO A 78 -15.96 21.35 1.88
CA PRO A 78 -17.17 21.70 2.65
C PRO A 78 -16.92 22.76 3.72
N PHE A 79 -15.67 22.97 4.12
CA PHE A 79 -15.31 23.89 5.19
C PHE A 79 -15.12 25.35 4.71
N GLU A 80 -15.22 25.63 3.40
CA GLU A 80 -15.01 26.99 2.86
C GLU A 80 -15.95 28.03 3.46
N ILE A 81 -17.18 27.64 3.79
CA ILE A 81 -18.18 28.53 4.40
C ILE A 81 -17.78 29.06 5.79
N TYR A 82 -16.81 28.41 6.45
CA TYR A 82 -16.31 28.79 7.78
C TYR A 82 -14.93 29.47 7.73
N ASN A 83 -14.41 29.75 6.53
CA ASN A 83 -13.07 30.30 6.35
C ASN A 83 -12.89 31.61 7.15
N GLY A 84 -11.81 31.70 7.92
CA GLY A 84 -11.45 32.89 8.70
C GLY A 84 -12.15 33.03 10.06
N LYS A 85 -13.20 32.24 10.36
CA LYS A 85 -13.82 32.19 11.69
C LYS A 85 -12.85 31.64 12.74
N ILE A 86 -13.04 31.97 14.01
CA ILE A 86 -12.15 31.54 15.11
C ILE A 86 -12.63 30.19 15.65
N ILE A 87 -11.70 29.24 15.82
CA ILE A 87 -11.99 27.96 16.45
C ILE A 87 -12.06 28.17 17.96
N GLU A 88 -13.26 28.25 18.52
CA GLU A 88 -13.47 28.42 19.95
C GLU A 88 -13.11 27.14 20.71
N LYS A 89 -13.62 26.00 20.23
CA LYS A 89 -13.51 24.73 20.93
C LYS A 89 -13.35 23.57 19.96
N ILE A 90 -12.48 22.63 20.32
CA ILE A 90 -12.31 21.35 19.63
C ILE A 90 -12.78 20.23 20.56
N THR A 91 -13.81 19.50 20.14
CA THR A 91 -14.31 18.32 20.85
C THR A 91 -13.90 17.06 20.09
N ILE A 92 -13.16 16.17 20.74
CA ILE A 92 -12.74 14.89 20.15
C ILE A 92 -13.70 13.81 20.66
N ARG A 93 -14.35 13.09 19.76
CA ARG A 93 -15.22 11.95 20.11
C ARG A 93 -14.66 10.68 19.51
N GLN A 94 -14.38 9.72 20.39
CA GLN A 94 -13.80 8.45 20.02
C GLN A 94 -14.89 7.38 19.95
N LEU A 95 -14.98 6.71 18.81
CA LEU A 95 -15.93 5.64 18.58
C LEU A 95 -15.35 4.30 19.05
N ASP A 96 -16.23 3.36 19.40
CA ASP A 96 -15.83 1.98 19.64
C ASP A 96 -15.26 1.37 18.34
N VAL A 97 -14.25 0.51 18.45
CA VAL A 97 -13.62 -0.18 17.31
C VAL A 97 -14.63 -1.04 16.55
N PHE A 98 -15.58 -1.66 17.27
CA PHE A 98 -16.65 -2.48 16.68
C PHE A 98 -18.03 -1.88 16.95
N GLY A 99 -18.87 -1.79 15.90
CA GLY A 99 -20.25 -1.33 16.01
C GLY A 99 -20.50 0.00 15.27
N PRO A 100 -20.27 1.16 15.92
CA PRO A 100 -20.50 2.46 15.32
C PRO A 100 -19.54 2.72 14.16
N THR A 101 -19.91 3.68 13.31
CA THR A 101 -19.05 4.19 12.24
C THR A 101 -19.10 5.71 12.23
N VAL A 102 -18.14 6.37 11.59
CA VAL A 102 -18.14 7.86 11.50
C VAL A 102 -19.37 8.41 10.76
N ASN A 103 -20.03 7.61 9.92
CA ASN A 103 -21.23 8.00 9.17
C ASN A 103 -22.54 7.55 9.85
N ASP A 104 -22.47 6.66 10.82
CA ASP A 104 -23.60 6.20 11.62
C ASP A 104 -23.11 5.83 13.02
N THR A 105 -23.22 6.81 13.92
CA THR A 105 -22.82 6.70 15.33
C THR A 105 -23.90 6.05 16.19
N THR A 106 -25.10 5.81 15.65
CA THR A 106 -26.22 5.21 16.39
C THR A 106 -26.09 3.69 16.50
N ARG A 107 -25.34 3.09 15.57
CA ARG A 107 -25.09 1.65 15.51
C ARG A 107 -24.29 1.18 16.74
N ARG A 108 -24.73 0.09 17.35
CA ARG A 108 -24.07 -0.53 18.51
C ARG A 108 -23.53 -1.91 18.15
N GLY A 109 -22.32 -2.21 18.63
CA GLY A 109 -21.77 -3.55 18.58
C GLY A 109 -22.56 -4.51 19.47
N ASP A 110 -22.45 -5.81 19.21
CA ASP A 110 -23.03 -6.82 20.09
C ASP A 110 -22.34 -6.84 21.48
N ARG A 111 -22.74 -7.76 22.35
CA ARG A 111 -22.20 -7.84 23.72
C ARG A 111 -20.71 -8.15 23.73
N VAL A 112 -20.23 -8.99 22.81
CA VAL A 112 -18.83 -9.41 22.73
C VAL A 112 -17.99 -8.30 22.12
N GLU A 113 -18.42 -7.74 20.99
CA GLU A 113 -17.80 -6.60 20.32
C GLU A 113 -17.62 -5.40 21.26
N ARG A 114 -18.65 -5.07 22.04
CA ARG A 114 -18.55 -4.02 23.07
C ARG A 114 -17.61 -4.41 24.21
N PHE A 115 -17.63 -5.66 24.65
CA PHE A 115 -16.71 -6.14 25.68
C PHE A 115 -15.25 -6.03 25.21
N LEU A 116 -14.96 -6.48 23.99
CA LEU A 116 -13.63 -6.39 23.39
C LEU A 116 -13.20 -4.93 23.22
N SER A 117 -14.08 -4.10 22.65
CA SER A 117 -13.79 -2.67 22.41
C SER A 117 -13.48 -1.91 23.69
N LYS A 118 -14.20 -2.20 24.79
CA LYS A 118 -14.11 -1.46 26.05
C LYS A 118 -13.06 -1.99 27.02
N ASN A 119 -12.83 -3.30 27.05
CA ASN A 119 -11.97 -3.93 28.07
C ASN A 119 -10.61 -4.37 27.53
N LEU A 120 -10.50 -4.68 26.24
CA LEU A 120 -9.28 -5.24 25.65
C LEU A 120 -8.61 -4.31 24.62
N HIS A 121 -9.26 -3.22 24.25
CA HIS A 121 -8.68 -2.19 23.40
C HIS A 121 -8.68 -0.84 24.12
N ARG A 122 -7.67 -0.03 23.82
CA ARG A 122 -7.57 1.34 24.31
C ARG A 122 -7.44 2.27 23.12
N ASN A 123 -8.47 3.11 22.92
CA ASN A 123 -8.45 4.14 21.90
C ASN A 123 -7.32 5.16 22.14
N THR A 124 -6.89 5.82 21.07
CA THR A 124 -5.85 6.85 21.07
C THR A 124 -6.26 8.02 21.95
N ARG A 125 -5.51 8.36 22.99
CA ARG A 125 -5.91 9.40 23.94
C ARG A 125 -6.23 10.73 23.22
N GLU A 126 -7.31 11.39 23.61
CA GLU A 126 -7.72 12.68 23.03
C GLU A 126 -6.59 13.72 23.05
N GLY A 127 -5.81 13.76 24.13
CA GLY A 127 -4.64 14.64 24.24
C GLY A 127 -3.58 14.40 23.17
N ILE A 128 -3.41 13.16 22.70
CA ILE A 128 -2.49 12.80 21.61
C ILE A 128 -3.07 13.23 20.27
N ILE A 129 -4.35 12.95 20.01
CA ILE A 129 -5.01 13.40 18.78
C ILE A 129 -4.87 14.92 18.66
N ARG A 130 -5.21 15.66 19.73
CA ARG A 130 -5.14 17.13 19.79
C ARG A 130 -3.73 17.67 19.56
N ARG A 131 -2.72 17.11 20.24
CA ARG A 131 -1.35 17.67 20.25
C ARG A 131 -0.48 17.17 19.10
N SER A 132 -0.75 15.99 18.54
CA SER A 132 0.13 15.34 17.57
C SER A 132 -0.50 15.18 16.19
N PHE A 133 -1.82 15.02 16.07
CA PHE A 133 -2.45 14.64 14.81
C PHE A 133 -3.18 15.79 14.11
N LEU A 134 -3.70 16.78 14.85
CA LEU A 134 -4.40 17.93 14.28
C LEU A 134 -3.42 18.99 13.75
N LEU A 135 -3.74 19.57 12.58
CA LEU A 135 -2.99 20.69 12.00
C LEU A 135 -3.32 22.05 12.61
N PHE A 136 -4.43 22.16 13.34
CA PHE A 136 -4.98 23.38 13.94
C PHE A 136 -5.22 23.20 15.44
N GLY A 137 -5.46 24.29 16.16
CA GLY A 137 -5.78 24.33 17.59
C GLY A 137 -6.93 25.29 17.92
N GLU A 138 -7.33 25.30 19.18
CA GLU A 138 -8.29 26.29 19.72
C GLU A 138 -7.63 27.68 19.73
N GLY A 139 -8.41 28.70 19.35
CA GLY A 139 -7.95 30.08 19.13
C GLY A 139 -7.42 30.37 17.72
N ASP A 140 -7.13 29.34 16.91
CA ASP A 140 -6.67 29.54 15.54
C ASP A 140 -7.80 30.03 14.63
N LYS A 141 -7.46 30.81 13.60
CA LYS A 141 -8.38 31.07 12.48
C LYS A 141 -8.57 29.79 11.67
N LEU A 142 -9.82 29.45 11.37
CA LEU A 142 -10.17 28.27 10.60
C LEU A 142 -9.68 28.43 9.15
N VAL A 143 -8.78 27.53 8.76
CA VAL A 143 -8.33 27.37 7.38
C VAL A 143 -8.96 26.09 6.82
N PRO A 144 -9.88 26.17 5.84
CA PRO A 144 -10.61 25.01 5.32
C PRO A 144 -9.71 23.86 4.87
N GLN A 145 -8.56 24.20 4.27
CA GLN A 145 -7.59 23.22 3.79
C GLN A 145 -6.96 22.41 4.94
N TYR A 146 -6.71 23.02 6.10
CA TYR A 146 -6.16 22.30 7.26
C TYR A 146 -7.14 21.28 7.82
N LEU A 147 -8.44 21.56 7.83
CA LEU A 147 -9.46 20.58 8.26
C LEU A 147 -9.52 19.40 7.29
N LYS A 148 -9.60 19.69 5.98
CA LYS A 148 -9.61 18.66 4.93
C LYS A 148 -8.36 17.78 4.97
N ASP A 149 -7.18 18.38 5.11
CA ASP A 149 -5.93 17.63 5.24
C ASP A 149 -5.85 16.86 6.56
N THR A 150 -6.34 17.41 7.67
CA THR A 150 -6.37 16.72 8.97
C THR A 150 -7.20 15.45 8.90
N GLU A 151 -8.40 15.48 8.30
CA GLU A 151 -9.20 14.27 8.09
C GLU A 151 -8.45 13.19 7.31
N ARG A 152 -7.79 13.58 6.21
CA ARG A 152 -6.98 12.67 5.38
C ARG A 152 -5.79 12.10 6.16
N LEU A 153 -5.07 12.95 6.91
CA LEU A 153 -3.92 12.53 7.72
C LEU A 153 -4.33 11.57 8.84
N LEU A 154 -5.48 11.81 9.48
CA LEU A 154 -6.05 10.87 10.45
C LEU A 154 -6.34 9.52 9.77
N ARG A 155 -7.01 9.47 8.61
CA ARG A 155 -7.27 8.22 7.87
C ARG A 155 -6.00 7.52 7.36
N ALA A 156 -4.94 8.27 7.09
CA ALA A 156 -3.65 7.74 6.66
C ALA A 156 -2.86 7.11 7.83
N ASN A 157 -3.19 7.44 9.08
CA ASN A 157 -2.56 6.87 10.26
C ASN A 157 -2.92 5.37 10.40
N PRO A 158 -1.94 4.46 10.54
CA PRO A 158 -2.19 3.03 10.69
C PRO A 158 -3.07 2.64 11.89
N SER A 159 -3.20 3.50 12.90
CA SER A 159 -3.96 3.25 14.13
C SER A 159 -5.39 3.77 14.06
N ILE A 160 -5.76 4.47 12.98
CA ILE A 160 -7.09 5.05 12.78
C ILE A 160 -7.77 4.35 11.60
N HIS A 161 -8.96 3.81 11.87
CA HIS A 161 -9.83 3.26 10.85
C HIS A 161 -10.41 4.38 10.00
N ASP A 162 -11.18 5.30 10.59
CA ASP A 162 -11.82 6.40 9.87
C ASP A 162 -11.90 7.66 10.74
N ALA A 163 -12.01 8.82 10.10
CA ALA A 163 -12.13 10.09 10.79
C ALA A 163 -12.99 11.08 10.00
N ARG A 164 -13.79 11.87 10.72
CA ARG A 164 -14.64 12.93 10.17
C ARG A 164 -14.59 14.16 11.07
N ILE A 165 -14.52 15.33 10.45
CA ILE A 165 -14.60 16.63 11.11
C ILE A 165 -15.94 17.25 10.77
N LEU A 166 -16.64 17.68 11.81
CA LEU A 166 -17.87 18.45 11.71
C LEU A 166 -17.59 19.84 12.28
N VAL A 167 -18.14 20.88 11.64
CA VAL A 167 -17.99 22.26 12.07
C VAL A 167 -19.38 22.83 12.27
N ASN A 168 -19.63 23.36 13.47
CA ASN A 168 -20.87 24.04 13.82
C ASN A 168 -20.54 25.50 14.15
N LEU A 169 -21.50 26.40 13.92
CA LEU A 169 -21.40 27.76 14.45
C LEU A 169 -21.49 27.69 15.98
N SER A 170 -20.74 28.56 16.66
CA SER A 170 -20.83 28.65 18.10
C SER A 170 -22.16 29.28 18.54
N GLU A 171 -22.68 28.84 19.68
CA GLU A 171 -23.81 29.48 20.35
C GLU A 171 -23.41 30.86 20.93
N SER A 172 -22.12 31.10 21.17
CA SER A 172 -21.61 32.34 21.79
C SER A 172 -21.38 33.48 20.77
N SER A 173 -21.04 33.15 19.52
CA SER A 173 -20.78 34.14 18.46
C SER A 173 -20.83 33.51 17.06
N GLU A 174 -21.44 34.23 16.11
CA GLU A 174 -21.44 33.83 14.70
C GLU A 174 -20.04 33.87 14.06
N GLU A 175 -19.09 34.61 14.63
CA GLU A 175 -17.69 34.66 14.17
C GLU A 175 -16.85 33.49 14.68
N MET A 176 -17.42 32.69 15.59
CA MET A 176 -16.77 31.54 16.20
C MET A 176 -17.39 30.23 15.72
N VAL A 177 -16.58 29.17 15.74
CA VAL A 177 -17.01 27.83 15.40
C VAL A 177 -16.55 26.81 16.43
N GLU A 178 -17.40 25.80 16.63
CA GLU A 178 -17.05 24.59 17.35
C GLU A 178 -16.71 23.47 16.37
N VAL A 179 -15.57 22.82 16.59
CA VAL A 179 -15.09 21.72 15.74
C VAL A 179 -15.23 20.40 16.48
N VAL A 180 -15.95 19.45 15.88
CA VAL A 180 -16.08 18.09 16.41
C VAL A 180 -15.27 17.14 15.55
N VAL A 181 -14.29 16.47 16.15
CA VAL A 181 -13.45 15.46 15.49
C VAL A 181 -13.93 14.07 15.92
N LEU A 182 -14.62 13.37 15.01
CA LEU A 182 -15.00 11.97 15.18
C LEU A 182 -13.84 11.08 14.72
N VAL A 183 -13.37 10.20 15.60
CA VAL A 183 -12.27 9.27 15.30
C VAL A 183 -12.70 7.85 15.65
N GLN A 184 -12.47 6.92 14.72
CA GLN A 184 -12.62 5.50 14.95
C GLN A 184 -11.25 4.83 14.84
N ASP A 185 -10.79 4.21 15.91
CA ASP A 185 -9.51 3.49 15.94
C ASP A 185 -9.65 2.09 15.32
N VAL A 186 -8.54 1.53 14.86
CA VAL A 186 -8.44 0.09 14.57
C VAL A 186 -7.98 -0.67 15.81
N TRP A 187 -8.31 -1.95 15.88
CA TRP A 187 -7.74 -2.86 16.85
C TRP A 187 -6.21 -2.87 16.73
N SER A 188 -5.52 -2.45 17.79
CA SER A 188 -4.09 -2.16 17.73
C SER A 188 -3.17 -3.36 17.90
N ILE A 189 -3.62 -4.40 18.62
CA ILE A 189 -2.82 -5.58 18.97
C ILE A 189 -2.91 -6.64 17.86
N ASN A 190 -1.77 -6.98 17.26
CA ASN A 190 -1.62 -8.08 16.32
C ASN A 190 -0.79 -9.19 16.96
N VAL A 191 -1.24 -10.43 16.78
CA VAL A 191 -0.46 -11.63 17.11
C VAL A 191 -0.15 -12.38 15.82
N ASP A 192 1.13 -12.64 15.60
CA ASP A 192 1.68 -13.34 14.45
C ASP A 192 2.29 -14.66 14.94
N ALA A 193 1.60 -15.77 14.74
CA ALA A 193 2.08 -17.09 15.10
C ALA A 193 2.11 -17.98 13.86
N SER A 194 3.23 -18.65 13.62
CA SER A 194 3.33 -19.68 12.58
C SER A 194 4.19 -20.84 13.08
N ALA A 195 3.77 -22.04 12.75
CA ALA A 195 4.47 -23.27 13.10
C ALA A 195 4.45 -24.20 11.88
N SER A 196 5.60 -24.72 11.51
CA SER A 196 5.73 -25.78 10.49
C SER A 196 6.36 -27.00 11.16
N GLY A 197 5.69 -27.53 12.18
CA GLY A 197 6.21 -28.54 13.10
C GLY A 197 6.93 -27.93 14.30
N ILE A 198 7.36 -28.77 15.24
CA ILE A 198 8.04 -28.33 16.47
C ILE A 198 9.36 -27.64 16.11
N ASN A 199 10.07 -28.09 15.08
CA ASN A 199 11.39 -27.56 14.72
C ASN A 199 11.39 -26.15 14.08
N ASN A 200 10.22 -25.57 13.76
CA ASN A 200 10.14 -24.25 13.12
C ASN A 200 8.94 -23.47 13.66
N LEU A 201 9.21 -22.59 14.62
CA LEU A 201 8.22 -21.78 15.31
C LEU A 201 8.54 -20.30 15.10
N ARG A 202 7.50 -19.50 14.92
CA ARG A 202 7.60 -18.04 14.95
C ARG A 202 6.44 -17.50 15.76
N PHE A 203 6.76 -16.58 16.65
CA PHE A 203 5.79 -15.87 17.45
C PHE A 203 6.14 -14.38 17.47
N GLY A 204 5.17 -13.52 17.23
CA GLY A 204 5.33 -12.08 17.32
C GLY A 204 4.07 -11.41 17.82
N ILE A 205 4.27 -10.29 18.50
CA ILE A 205 3.24 -9.40 19.00
C ILE A 205 3.58 -7.99 18.53
N GLU A 206 2.60 -7.31 17.94
CA GLU A 206 2.71 -5.91 17.56
C GLU A 206 1.54 -5.14 18.16
N ASP A 207 1.80 -4.12 18.97
CA ASP A 207 0.79 -3.12 19.34
C ASP A 207 1.06 -1.86 18.54
N ARG A 208 0.11 -1.43 17.70
CA ARG A 208 0.22 -0.21 16.87
C ARG A 208 -0.25 1.07 17.56
N ASN A 209 -0.81 0.97 18.77
CA ASN A 209 -1.31 2.10 19.53
C ASN A 209 -1.09 1.87 21.03
N PHE A 210 0.16 1.62 21.40
CA PHE A 210 0.51 1.18 22.73
C PHE A 210 -0.04 2.13 23.80
N LEU A 211 -0.92 1.62 24.66
CA LEU A 211 -1.60 2.38 25.71
C LEU A 211 -2.34 3.64 25.23
N GLY A 212 -2.75 3.68 23.95
CA GLY A 212 -3.42 4.81 23.32
C GLY A 212 -2.50 6.00 23.02
N THR A 213 -1.18 5.83 22.93
CA THR A 213 -0.24 6.94 22.68
C THR A 213 0.07 7.16 21.19
N GLY A 214 -0.41 6.29 20.30
CA GLY A 214 -0.04 6.22 18.90
C GLY A 214 1.30 5.52 18.65
N HIS A 215 2.07 5.18 19.69
CA HIS A 215 3.35 4.50 19.52
C HIS A 215 3.13 3.06 19.06
N SER A 216 4.06 2.53 18.26
CA SER A 216 4.03 1.13 17.86
C SER A 216 5.25 0.36 18.36
N PHE A 217 5.00 -0.84 18.88
CA PHE A 217 6.01 -1.80 19.32
C PHE A 217 5.76 -3.14 18.65
N LEU A 218 6.71 -3.59 17.83
CA LEU A 218 6.70 -4.91 17.22
C LEU A 218 7.83 -5.74 17.83
N ASN A 219 7.48 -6.88 18.42
CA ASN A 219 8.43 -7.86 18.94
C ASN A 219 8.14 -9.21 18.28
N ARG A 220 9.16 -9.89 17.77
CA ARG A 220 9.03 -11.21 17.16
C ARG A 220 10.23 -12.07 17.50
N ALA A 221 9.97 -13.32 17.89
CA ALA A 221 10.94 -14.38 18.02
C ALA A 221 10.70 -15.45 16.95
N THR A 222 11.78 -16.00 16.40
CA THR A 222 11.73 -17.12 15.47
C THR A 222 12.70 -18.19 15.97
N TRP A 223 12.26 -19.44 16.00
CA TRP A 223 13.09 -20.59 16.34
C TRP A 223 13.06 -21.62 15.21
N ARG A 224 14.23 -22.07 14.79
CA ARG A 224 14.44 -23.05 13.73
C ARG A 224 15.55 -24.01 14.14
N LYS A 225 15.19 -25.19 14.66
CA LYS A 225 16.16 -26.16 15.19
C LYS A 225 17.23 -26.54 14.17
N ASP A 226 16.79 -26.81 12.95
CA ASP A 226 17.64 -27.36 11.88
C ASP A 226 18.28 -26.26 11.00
N ASP A 227 18.22 -24.99 11.42
CA ASP A 227 18.89 -23.90 10.70
C ASP A 227 20.37 -23.87 11.07
N PRO A 228 21.29 -24.18 10.13
CA PRO A 228 22.71 -24.33 10.45
C PRO A 228 23.41 -23.00 10.75
N TYR A 229 22.73 -21.87 10.53
CA TYR A 229 23.33 -20.56 10.67
C TYR A 229 22.78 -19.77 11.83
N GLN A 230 21.45 -19.81 12.00
CA GLN A 230 20.81 -19.05 13.06
C GLN A 230 19.52 -19.72 13.54
N PRO A 231 19.63 -20.59 14.56
CA PRO A 231 18.47 -21.26 15.13
C PRO A 231 17.50 -20.32 15.84
N LEU A 232 17.99 -19.23 16.45
CA LEU A 232 17.17 -18.25 17.16
C LEU A 232 17.27 -16.87 16.49
N GLY A 233 16.12 -16.29 16.16
CA GLY A 233 16.00 -14.94 15.63
C GLY A 233 15.10 -14.06 16.49
N TYR A 234 15.43 -12.78 16.57
CA TYR A 234 14.67 -11.77 17.29
C TYR A 234 14.52 -10.51 16.44
N ARG A 235 13.37 -9.84 16.53
CA ARG A 235 13.11 -8.56 15.87
C ARG A 235 12.32 -7.68 16.82
N SER A 236 12.87 -6.50 17.12
CA SER A 236 12.20 -5.44 17.86
C SER A 236 12.23 -4.16 17.04
N ILE A 237 11.05 -3.58 16.80
CA ILE A 237 10.91 -2.29 16.12
C ILE A 237 10.01 -1.40 16.97
N TYR A 238 10.50 -0.21 17.28
CA TYR A 238 9.76 0.81 18.02
C TYR A 238 9.59 2.05 17.14
N THR A 239 8.36 2.56 17.02
CA THR A 239 8.06 3.78 16.26
C THR A 239 7.25 4.77 17.10
N ILE A 240 7.69 6.02 17.10
CA ILE A 240 6.99 7.15 17.71
C ILE A 240 6.52 8.08 16.58
N PRO A 241 5.21 8.14 16.27
CA PRO A 241 4.71 9.04 15.26
C PRO A 241 4.54 10.47 15.78
N TYR A 242 4.77 11.44 14.89
CA TYR A 242 4.38 12.86 15.05
C TYR A 242 4.74 13.50 16.40
N ILE A 243 6.02 13.43 16.78
CA ILE A 243 6.55 13.94 18.05
C ILE A 243 6.24 15.45 18.20
N GLY A 244 5.45 15.83 19.22
CA GLY A 244 5.23 17.23 19.61
C GLY A 244 4.68 18.15 18.50
N LYS A 245 3.67 17.71 17.73
CA LYS A 245 3.06 18.43 16.58
C LYS A 245 4.01 18.73 15.41
N SER A 246 5.27 18.30 15.48
CA SER A 246 6.26 18.55 14.42
C SER A 246 6.05 17.69 13.18
N PHE A 247 5.18 16.67 13.28
CA PHE A 247 5.02 15.59 12.32
C PHE A 247 6.30 14.79 12.03
N VAL A 248 7.30 14.90 12.89
CA VAL A 248 8.50 14.07 12.87
C VAL A 248 8.17 12.70 13.46
N THR A 249 8.56 11.65 12.76
CA THR A 249 8.45 10.26 13.20
C THR A 249 9.83 9.72 13.51
N GLY A 250 10.02 9.16 14.71
CA GLY A 250 11.21 8.44 15.11
C GLY A 250 10.99 6.94 15.05
N GLN A 251 11.99 6.18 14.60
CA GLN A 251 11.96 4.72 14.58
C GLN A 251 13.31 4.16 14.99
N MET A 252 13.28 3.11 15.80
CA MET A 252 14.44 2.32 16.17
C MET A 252 14.19 0.85 15.80
N SER A 253 15.16 0.22 15.15
CA SER A 253 15.09 -1.18 14.73
C SER A 253 16.28 -1.96 15.27
N ALA A 254 16.00 -3.04 15.98
CA ALA A 254 16.97 -4.05 16.40
C ALA A 254 16.50 -5.41 15.88
N ILE A 255 17.13 -5.87 14.79
CA ILE A 255 16.78 -7.11 14.11
C ILE A 255 18.00 -8.02 14.16
N TYR A 256 17.77 -9.26 14.55
CA TYR A 256 18.75 -10.32 14.53
C TYR A 256 18.04 -11.56 14.01
N GLU A 257 18.00 -11.73 12.70
CA GLU A 257 17.39 -12.85 11.99
C GLU A 257 18.41 -13.47 11.03
N ARG A 258 18.17 -14.71 10.62
CA ARG A 258 19.10 -15.52 9.80
C ARG A 258 19.75 -14.78 8.62
N ASP A 259 18.94 -14.08 7.83
CA ASP A 259 19.40 -13.41 6.61
C ASP A 259 19.57 -11.89 6.80
N LEU A 260 19.24 -11.34 7.98
CA LEU A 260 19.31 -9.91 8.29
C LEU A 260 19.59 -9.68 9.78
N SER A 261 20.74 -9.08 10.08
CA SER A 261 20.95 -8.35 11.33
C SER A 261 20.99 -6.86 11.06
N GLN A 262 20.30 -6.06 11.87
CA GLN A 262 20.16 -4.62 11.69
C GLN A 262 20.07 -3.93 13.03
N TYR A 263 20.86 -2.87 13.19
CA TYR A 263 20.66 -1.87 14.23
C TYR A 263 20.57 -0.52 13.56
N SER A 264 19.39 0.11 13.57
CA SER A 264 19.22 1.41 12.94
C SER A 264 18.29 2.34 13.71
N ILE A 265 18.56 3.63 13.56
CA ILE A 265 17.72 4.72 14.05
C ILE A 265 17.38 5.58 12.85
N ARG A 266 16.09 5.94 12.75
CA ARG A 266 15.55 6.77 11.69
C ARG A 266 14.69 7.87 12.29
N VAL A 267 14.93 9.11 11.88
CA VAL A 267 14.08 10.25 12.19
C VAL A 267 13.65 10.86 10.86
N SER A 268 12.34 11.02 10.64
CA SER A 268 11.84 11.45 9.34
C SER A 268 10.58 12.31 9.43
N ARG A 269 10.48 13.27 8.52
CA ARG A 269 9.31 14.12 8.31
C ARG A 269 9.05 14.22 6.80
N PRO A 270 8.01 13.58 6.26
CA PRO A 270 7.68 13.68 4.83
C PRO A 270 6.89 14.97 4.52
N PHE A 271 6.72 15.28 3.23
CA PHE A 271 5.79 16.32 2.76
C PHE A 271 4.33 15.83 2.90
N LEU A 272 3.79 15.91 4.12
CA LEU A 272 2.46 15.38 4.46
C LEU A 272 1.31 16.09 3.73
N THR A 273 1.42 17.39 3.55
CA THR A 273 0.41 18.26 2.92
C THR A 273 1.07 19.19 1.92
N VAL A 274 0.29 19.81 1.05
CA VAL A 274 0.77 20.89 0.17
C VAL A 274 1.32 22.07 0.98
N GLU A 275 0.85 22.29 2.21
CA GLU A 275 1.32 23.37 3.09
C GLU A 275 2.62 23.04 3.84
N THR A 276 3.09 21.80 3.77
CA THR A 276 4.34 21.41 4.43
C THR A 276 5.54 22.03 3.69
N LYS A 277 6.22 22.97 4.35
CA LYS A 277 7.37 23.68 3.75
C LYS A 277 8.66 22.89 3.76
N ASN A 278 8.92 22.11 4.81
CA ASN A 278 10.19 21.41 5.00
C ASN A 278 9.92 19.93 5.25
N ALA A 279 10.73 19.08 4.62
CA ALA A 279 10.75 17.64 4.81
C ALA A 279 12.20 17.14 4.83
N GLY A 280 12.42 15.98 5.43
CA GLY A 280 13.74 15.39 5.50
C GLY A 280 13.75 14.08 6.27
N ALA A 281 14.85 13.35 6.19
CA ALA A 281 15.11 12.23 7.07
C ALA A 281 16.60 12.06 7.32
N VAL A 282 16.88 11.47 8.48
CA VAL A 282 18.18 10.94 8.84
C VAL A 282 17.97 9.48 9.18
N GLU A 283 18.76 8.60 8.58
CA GLU A 283 18.82 7.19 8.94
C GLU A 283 20.28 6.78 9.08
N LEU A 284 20.61 6.21 10.23
CA LEU A 284 21.93 5.66 10.51
C LEU A 284 21.75 4.22 10.98
N GLY A 285 22.59 3.32 10.51
CA GLY A 285 22.56 1.96 11.01
C GLY A 285 23.71 1.09 10.56
N TYR A 286 23.79 -0.08 11.18
CA TYR A 286 24.64 -1.18 10.76
C TYR A 286 23.77 -2.32 10.26
N TYR A 287 24.11 -2.85 9.09
CA TYR A 287 23.38 -3.93 8.43
C TYR A 287 24.34 -5.08 8.17
N LYS A 288 23.92 -6.29 8.52
CA LYS A 288 24.57 -7.55 8.12
C LYS A 288 23.56 -8.40 7.39
N LEU A 289 23.83 -8.73 6.14
CA LEU A 289 22.90 -9.41 5.24
C LEU A 289 23.52 -10.70 4.74
N ARG A 290 22.68 -11.70 4.56
CA ARG A 290 22.97 -12.84 3.69
C ARG A 290 22.19 -12.67 2.41
N GLU A 291 22.91 -12.45 1.32
CA GLU A 291 22.32 -12.22 0.02
C GLU A 291 22.50 -13.42 -0.89
N TYR A 292 21.42 -13.80 -1.56
CA TYR A 292 21.40 -14.83 -2.59
C TYR A 292 21.34 -14.09 -3.93
N LYS A 293 22.45 -14.10 -4.67
CA LYS A 293 22.58 -13.42 -5.97
C LYS A 293 22.70 -14.45 -7.07
N LYS A 294 22.20 -14.11 -8.24
CA LYS A 294 22.35 -14.92 -9.45
C LYS A 294 22.89 -14.03 -10.56
N LEU A 295 23.69 -14.59 -11.46
CA LEU A 295 23.99 -13.90 -12.69
C LEU A 295 22.73 -13.88 -13.55
N GLY A 296 22.35 -12.70 -14.02
CA GLY A 296 21.22 -12.51 -14.91
C GLY A 296 21.55 -12.84 -16.35
N ASN A 297 22.58 -13.64 -16.63
CA ASN A 297 23.00 -13.98 -18.00
C ASN A 297 22.20 -15.17 -18.53
N SER A 298 21.84 -16.11 -17.67
CA SER A 298 21.02 -17.27 -18.01
C SER A 298 20.00 -17.63 -16.92
N PRO A 299 18.78 -18.07 -17.31
CA PRO A 299 17.82 -18.71 -16.42
C PRO A 299 18.37 -19.92 -15.65
N THR A 300 19.47 -20.53 -16.08
CA THR A 300 20.09 -21.71 -15.44
C THR A 300 21.27 -21.38 -14.53
N ASP A 301 21.63 -20.10 -14.37
CA ASP A 301 22.79 -19.71 -13.56
C ASP A 301 22.61 -20.13 -12.09
N LYS A 302 23.71 -20.56 -11.46
CA LYS A 302 23.73 -20.97 -10.06
C LYS A 302 23.63 -19.74 -9.15
N GLU A 303 22.93 -19.91 -8.03
CA GLU A 303 22.87 -18.90 -6.97
C GLU A 303 24.19 -18.88 -6.20
N MET A 304 24.68 -17.67 -5.94
CA MET A 304 25.83 -17.35 -5.11
C MET A 304 25.35 -16.74 -3.81
N VAL A 305 25.97 -17.14 -2.70
CA VAL A 305 25.62 -16.63 -1.37
C VAL A 305 26.74 -15.73 -0.87
N TYR A 306 26.41 -14.47 -0.60
CA TYR A 306 27.34 -13.51 -0.04
C TYR A 306 26.89 -13.08 1.35
N GLN A 307 27.85 -12.97 2.27
CA GLN A 307 27.64 -12.33 3.55
C GLN A 307 28.23 -10.93 3.50
N THR A 308 27.39 -9.93 3.74
CA THR A 308 27.81 -8.53 3.75
C THR A 308 27.52 -7.90 5.09
N GLY A 309 28.35 -6.95 5.49
CA GLY A 309 28.24 -6.17 6.71
C GLY A 309 28.70 -4.75 6.46
N TYR A 310 27.85 -3.75 6.65
CA TYR A 310 28.17 -2.36 6.33
C TYR A 310 27.50 -1.35 7.27
N TYR A 311 28.15 -0.19 7.42
CA TYR A 311 27.52 1.00 7.96
C TYR A 311 26.76 1.72 6.85
N TYR A 312 25.57 2.18 7.20
CA TYR A 312 24.63 2.87 6.33
C TYR A 312 24.32 4.26 6.89
N SER A 313 24.39 5.27 6.03
CA SER A 313 23.96 6.62 6.35
C SER A 313 23.12 7.18 5.21
N ASP A 314 21.95 7.72 5.53
CA ASP A 314 21.05 8.38 4.60
C ASP A 314 20.53 9.67 5.21
N LEU A 315 20.99 10.79 4.67
CA LEU A 315 20.59 12.13 5.06
C LEU A 315 19.96 12.83 3.87
N TRP A 316 18.74 13.32 4.01
CA TRP A 316 18.14 14.18 3.00
C TRP A 316 17.30 15.29 3.61
N TYR A 317 17.24 16.40 2.88
CA TYR A 317 16.43 17.55 3.21
C TYR A 317 15.82 18.13 1.94
N GLY A 318 14.55 18.54 2.04
CA GLY A 318 13.83 19.18 0.96
C GLY A 318 12.99 20.34 1.45
N ARG A 319 12.87 21.35 0.59
CA ARG A 319 12.02 22.52 0.83
C ARG A 319 11.05 22.72 -0.32
N ALA A 320 9.78 22.93 0.03
CA ALA A 320 8.70 23.26 -0.87
C ALA A 320 8.47 24.78 -0.90
N PHE A 321 8.31 25.30 -2.11
CA PHE A 321 8.06 26.70 -2.40
C PHE A 321 6.70 26.83 -3.10
N LYS A 322 5.88 27.75 -2.60
CA LYS A 322 4.62 28.13 -3.23
C LYS A 322 4.93 29.14 -4.35
N LEU A 323 4.42 28.88 -5.55
CA LEU A 323 4.56 29.78 -6.68
C LEU A 323 3.37 30.76 -6.66
N LYS A 324 3.63 32.08 -6.74
CA LYS A 324 2.61 33.13 -6.54
C LYS A 324 1.53 33.16 -7.63
N SER A 325 1.83 32.68 -8.83
CA SER A 325 0.94 32.78 -10.02
C SER A 325 0.13 31.51 -10.30
N PHE A 326 0.04 30.60 -9.33
CA PHE A 326 -0.48 29.25 -9.53
C PHE A 326 -1.43 28.83 -8.41
N ASP A 327 -2.26 27.81 -8.69
CA ASP A 327 -3.23 27.27 -7.73
C ASP A 327 -2.59 26.85 -6.39
N ASN A 328 -3.39 26.89 -5.32
CA ASN A 328 -2.95 26.57 -3.96
C ASN A 328 -2.39 25.13 -3.79
N ASN A 329 -2.62 24.23 -4.74
CA ASN A 329 -2.19 22.83 -4.71
C ASN A 329 -0.84 22.55 -5.42
N GLN A 330 -0.16 23.57 -5.95
CA GLN A 330 1.07 23.41 -6.72
C GLN A 330 2.31 23.80 -5.92
N ARG A 331 3.37 22.99 -5.99
CA ARG A 331 4.64 23.24 -5.26
C ARG A 331 5.84 22.97 -6.14
N LEU A 332 6.80 23.90 -6.09
CA LEU A 332 8.17 23.66 -6.53
C LEU A 332 8.96 23.11 -5.34
N ILE A 333 9.62 21.98 -5.49
CA ILE A 333 10.38 21.33 -4.41
C ILE A 333 11.83 21.19 -4.86
N ILE A 334 12.73 21.63 -4.00
CA ILE A 334 14.17 21.44 -4.15
C ILE A 334 14.62 20.58 -2.98
N ALA A 335 15.36 19.51 -3.25
CA ALA A 335 15.85 18.60 -2.23
C ALA A 335 17.27 18.12 -2.54
N ALA A 336 18.01 17.80 -1.48
CA ALA A 336 19.34 17.21 -1.55
C ALA A 336 19.39 15.96 -0.66
N ARG A 337 20.19 14.98 -1.07
CA ARG A 337 20.44 13.74 -0.33
C ARG A 337 21.90 13.36 -0.39
N ASN A 338 22.43 12.88 0.73
CA ASN A 338 23.69 12.17 0.80
C ASN A 338 23.43 10.75 1.34
N LEU A 339 23.98 9.75 0.65
CA LEU A 339 23.77 8.33 0.92
C LEU A 339 25.11 7.61 0.90
N SER A 340 25.46 6.95 2.00
CA SER A 340 26.76 6.27 2.15
C SER A 340 26.59 4.80 2.54
N TYR A 341 27.41 3.96 1.91
CA TYR A 341 27.61 2.54 2.25
C TYR A 341 29.10 2.31 2.49
N ASP A 342 29.44 1.85 3.69
CA ASP A 342 30.81 1.54 4.11
C ASP A 342 30.88 0.08 4.59
N TYR A 343 31.35 -0.82 3.72
CA TYR A 343 31.39 -2.25 3.94
C TYR A 343 32.59 -2.67 4.78
N LYS A 344 32.31 -3.37 5.88
CA LYS A 344 33.31 -4.01 6.75
C LYS A 344 33.46 -5.51 6.48
N THR A 345 32.44 -6.12 5.91
CA THR A 345 32.46 -7.51 5.45
C THR A 345 31.79 -7.56 4.09
N ARG A 346 32.47 -8.12 3.10
CA ARG A 346 31.98 -8.27 1.72
C ARG A 346 32.84 -9.30 0.98
N PRO A 347 32.38 -9.86 -0.15
CA PRO A 347 33.27 -10.61 -1.03
C PRO A 347 34.38 -9.72 -1.59
N GLU A 348 35.39 -10.35 -2.23
CA GLU A 348 36.46 -9.62 -2.90
C GLU A 348 35.87 -8.66 -3.96
N VAL A 349 36.34 -7.41 -3.94
CA VAL A 349 35.95 -6.36 -4.87
C VAL A 349 37.16 -5.87 -5.64
N ARG A 350 36.97 -5.61 -6.93
CA ARG A 350 37.94 -4.98 -7.84
C ARG A 350 37.20 -3.98 -8.72
N ALA A 351 37.91 -3.22 -9.55
CA ALA A 351 37.33 -2.23 -10.46
C ALA A 351 36.30 -2.81 -11.47
N ASP A 352 36.30 -4.12 -11.71
CA ASP A 352 35.39 -4.84 -12.59
C ASP A 352 34.52 -5.88 -11.88
N THR A 353 34.86 -6.24 -10.64
CA THR A 353 34.31 -7.38 -9.91
C THR A 353 33.46 -6.91 -8.74
N ASN A 354 32.26 -7.49 -8.57
CA ASN A 354 31.41 -7.29 -7.40
C ASN A 354 31.05 -5.82 -7.11
N LYS A 355 30.78 -5.03 -8.16
CA LYS A 355 30.52 -3.58 -8.08
C LYS A 355 29.42 -3.17 -7.11
N ILE A 356 28.43 -4.04 -6.91
CA ILE A 356 27.31 -3.81 -5.97
C ILE A 356 27.78 -3.69 -4.50
N TYR A 357 28.98 -4.19 -4.19
CA TYR A 357 29.59 -4.23 -2.87
C TYR A 357 30.72 -3.21 -2.65
N TRP A 358 30.94 -2.30 -3.61
CA TRP A 358 31.88 -1.21 -3.42
C TRP A 358 31.42 -0.26 -2.33
N ASP A 359 32.37 0.30 -1.60
CA ASP A 359 32.10 1.47 -0.78
C ASP A 359 31.68 2.60 -1.68
N ARG A 360 30.62 3.29 -1.29
CA ARG A 360 30.06 4.35 -2.11
C ARG A 360 29.45 5.45 -1.28
N ASN A 361 29.64 6.68 -1.75
CA ASN A 361 29.00 7.87 -1.25
C ASN A 361 28.31 8.58 -2.41
N THR A 362 26.99 8.70 -2.34
CA THR A 362 26.17 9.31 -3.38
C THR A 362 25.59 10.62 -2.88
N THR A 363 25.84 11.70 -3.61
CA THR A 363 25.19 12.99 -3.39
C THR A 363 24.26 13.29 -4.54
N LEU A 364 22.99 13.53 -4.24
CA LEU A 364 21.93 13.79 -5.20
C LEU A 364 21.26 15.13 -4.89
N ILE A 365 20.85 15.84 -5.93
CA ILE A 365 20.00 17.04 -5.88
C ILE A 365 18.84 16.80 -6.82
N SER A 366 17.63 17.12 -6.37
CA SER A 366 16.43 17.08 -7.21
C SER A 366 15.69 18.40 -7.19
N ILE A 367 15.22 18.81 -8.37
CA ILE A 367 14.20 19.84 -8.52
C ILE A 367 12.96 19.18 -9.10
N GLY A 368 11.80 19.51 -8.57
CA GLY A 368 10.57 19.05 -9.19
C GLY A 368 9.39 19.92 -8.89
N TYR A 369 8.39 19.77 -9.74
CA TYR A 369 7.13 20.46 -9.69
C TYR A 369 6.02 19.43 -9.49
N SER A 370 5.20 19.67 -8.46
CA SER A 370 4.17 18.74 -8.00
C SER A 370 2.83 19.46 -7.86
N THR A 371 1.77 18.85 -8.38
CA THR A 371 0.39 19.25 -8.15
C THR A 371 -0.30 18.11 -7.39
N ARG A 372 -0.92 18.41 -6.25
CA ARG A 372 -1.50 17.38 -5.35
C ARG A 372 -2.90 17.73 -4.91
N ASN A 373 -3.84 16.85 -5.27
CA ASN A 373 -5.22 16.86 -4.81
C ASN A 373 -5.63 15.44 -4.42
N TYR A 374 -6.79 15.33 -3.79
CA TYR A 374 -7.35 14.04 -3.38
C TYR A 374 -8.85 14.01 -3.64
N LYS A 375 -9.32 12.87 -4.14
CA LYS A 375 -10.74 12.56 -4.27
C LYS A 375 -11.07 11.34 -3.43
N ARG A 376 -12.14 11.42 -2.64
CA ARG A 376 -12.64 10.30 -1.84
C ARG A 376 -13.32 9.29 -2.74
N ASP A 377 -13.02 8.02 -2.54
CA ASP A 377 -13.67 6.87 -3.17
C ASP A 377 -13.68 5.72 -2.15
N VAL A 378 -14.27 4.58 -2.51
CA VAL A 378 -14.38 3.38 -1.67
C VAL A 378 -14.24 2.13 -2.53
N LEU A 379 -13.88 0.98 -1.94
CA LEU A 379 -13.81 -0.31 -2.64
C LEU A 379 -12.75 -0.34 -3.75
N ILE A 380 -11.63 0.34 -3.54
CA ILE A 380 -10.44 0.27 -4.38
C ILE A 380 -9.46 -0.72 -3.74
N TYR A 381 -9.01 -0.42 -2.52
CA TYR A 381 -8.07 -1.24 -1.75
C TYR A 381 -8.70 -1.78 -0.48
N GLY A 382 -9.49 -0.94 0.20
CA GLY A 382 -10.25 -1.28 1.39
C GLY A 382 -11.65 -1.76 1.05
N PHE A 383 -12.24 -2.57 1.94
CA PHE A 383 -13.53 -3.21 1.68
C PHE A 383 -14.70 -2.36 2.20
N GLY A 384 -14.59 -1.03 2.10
CA GLY A 384 -15.64 -0.07 2.46
C GLY A 384 -15.30 0.80 3.67
N ARG A 385 -14.02 1.17 3.75
CA ARG A 385 -13.53 2.39 4.39
C ARG A 385 -13.41 3.49 3.32
N THR A 386 -13.50 4.76 3.72
CA THR A 386 -13.18 5.91 2.87
C THR A 386 -11.70 5.89 2.44
N GLU A 387 -11.45 5.99 1.13
CA GLU A 387 -10.11 5.98 0.55
C GLU A 387 -9.85 7.31 -0.16
N ASP A 388 -8.72 7.96 0.16
CA ASP A 388 -8.31 9.19 -0.49
C ASP A 388 -7.42 8.85 -1.69
N VAL A 389 -7.96 8.97 -2.92
CA VAL A 389 -7.24 8.72 -4.16
C VAL A 389 -6.50 9.98 -4.59
N PRO A 390 -5.17 9.93 -4.75
CA PRO A 390 -4.39 11.09 -5.16
C PRO A 390 -4.71 11.46 -6.61
N THR A 391 -4.83 12.74 -6.91
CA THR A 391 -4.94 13.28 -8.28
C THR A 391 -3.95 14.42 -8.46
N GLY A 392 -3.37 14.55 -9.65
CA GLY A 392 -2.39 15.58 -9.96
C GLY A 392 -1.26 15.07 -10.83
N SER A 393 -0.13 15.75 -10.74
CA SER A 393 1.05 15.50 -11.57
C SER A 393 2.34 15.73 -10.80
N LEU A 394 3.38 15.04 -11.22
CA LEU A 394 4.73 15.18 -10.71
C LEU A 394 5.70 15.23 -11.89
N HIS A 395 6.56 16.23 -11.91
CA HIS A 395 7.70 16.34 -12.81
C HIS A 395 8.95 16.51 -11.96
N SER A 396 9.94 15.62 -12.07
CA SER A 396 11.18 15.75 -11.29
C SER A 396 12.41 15.45 -12.12
N LEU A 397 13.42 16.31 -11.98
CA LEU A 397 14.78 16.12 -12.45
C LEU A 397 15.67 15.87 -11.23
N THR A 398 16.39 14.75 -11.24
CA THR A 398 17.42 14.44 -10.23
C THR A 398 18.77 14.34 -10.91
N VAL A 399 19.77 14.99 -10.33
CA VAL A 399 21.16 14.91 -10.77
C VAL A 399 22.04 14.63 -9.56
N GLY A 400 23.23 14.08 -9.78
CA GLY A 400 24.15 13.87 -8.68
C GLY A 400 25.42 13.16 -9.09
N ARG A 401 26.21 12.82 -8.07
CA ARG A 401 27.50 12.15 -8.21
C ARG A 401 27.58 11.01 -7.22
N GLU A 402 28.00 9.86 -7.69
CA GLU A 402 28.35 8.71 -6.86
C GLU A 402 29.87 8.56 -6.90
N GLU A 403 30.48 8.71 -5.74
CA GLU A 403 31.87 8.34 -5.51
C GLU A 403 31.93 6.90 -5.04
N THR A 404 32.79 6.12 -5.67
CA THR A 404 33.02 4.73 -5.32
C THR A 404 34.50 4.49 -5.06
N GLU A 405 34.83 3.38 -4.39
CA GLU A 405 36.21 2.94 -4.15
C GLU A 405 37.08 2.91 -5.43
N PHE A 406 36.50 2.62 -6.59
CA PHE A 406 37.19 2.54 -7.89
C PHE A 406 36.82 3.71 -8.84
N GLY A 407 36.44 4.85 -8.25
CA GLY A 407 36.30 6.15 -8.91
C GLY A 407 34.84 6.57 -9.17
N GLY A 408 34.67 7.89 -9.35
CA GLY A 408 33.36 8.51 -9.43
C GLY A 408 32.62 8.39 -10.77
N ARG A 409 31.30 8.56 -10.71
CA ARG A 409 30.40 8.67 -11.85
C ARG A 409 29.26 9.66 -11.57
N GLN A 410 28.78 10.31 -12.63
CA GLN A 410 27.65 11.23 -12.55
C GLN A 410 26.35 10.46 -12.74
N TYR A 411 25.25 10.98 -12.20
CA TYR A 411 23.91 10.41 -12.32
C TYR A 411 22.93 11.49 -12.78
N ALA A 412 22.01 11.12 -13.65
CA ALA A 412 20.84 11.94 -13.97
C ALA A 412 19.60 11.06 -14.14
N ALA A 413 18.45 11.61 -13.74
CA ALA A 413 17.15 10.97 -13.90
C ALA A 413 16.01 11.97 -14.07
N LEU A 414 15.01 11.55 -14.83
CA LEU A 414 13.72 12.22 -15.01
C LEU A 414 12.62 11.29 -14.51
N GLN A 415 11.64 11.85 -13.79
CA GLN A 415 10.38 11.18 -13.50
C GLN A 415 9.22 12.07 -13.86
N TYR A 416 8.20 11.47 -14.46
CA TYR A 416 6.91 12.09 -14.72
C TYR A 416 5.80 11.17 -14.23
N ALA A 417 4.89 11.68 -13.41
CA ALA A 417 3.71 10.95 -13.00
C ALA A 417 2.47 11.83 -13.17
N ASN A 418 1.34 11.20 -13.49
CA ASN A 418 0.05 11.86 -13.52
C ASN A 418 -1.03 10.88 -13.08
N GLY A 419 -2.05 11.38 -12.38
CA GLY A 419 -3.23 10.60 -12.04
C GLY A 419 -4.46 11.47 -12.03
N THR A 420 -5.51 11.00 -12.69
CA THR A 420 -6.76 11.75 -12.83
C THR A 420 -7.95 10.84 -13.04
N TYR A 421 -9.13 11.33 -12.66
CA TYR A 421 -10.39 10.70 -13.04
C TYR A 421 -10.73 11.10 -14.47
N LEU A 422 -11.04 10.11 -15.30
CA LEU A 422 -11.42 10.32 -16.68
C LEU A 422 -12.79 11.03 -16.74
N SER A 423 -12.94 11.92 -17.72
CA SER A 423 -14.19 12.63 -17.97
C SER A 423 -15.38 11.66 -18.12
N ARG A 424 -16.58 12.15 -17.80
CA ARG A 424 -17.84 11.37 -17.84
C ARG A 424 -17.83 10.10 -16.97
N ASN A 425 -17.01 10.10 -15.90
CA ASN A 425 -16.95 9.01 -14.94
C ASN A 425 -16.58 7.67 -15.60
N HIS A 426 -15.52 7.64 -16.41
CA HIS A 426 -14.98 6.41 -17.03
C HIS A 426 -13.90 5.72 -16.18
N GLY A 427 -13.70 6.16 -14.94
CA GLY A 427 -12.76 5.56 -13.99
C GLY A 427 -11.58 6.49 -13.70
N TYR A 428 -10.51 5.92 -13.17
CA TYR A 428 -9.30 6.63 -12.80
C TYR A 428 -8.12 6.01 -13.52
N LEU A 429 -7.24 6.86 -14.04
CA LEU A 429 -6.01 6.47 -14.71
C LEU A 429 -4.83 7.13 -14.02
N TYR A 430 -3.81 6.35 -13.73
CA TYR A 430 -2.51 6.78 -13.24
C TYR A 430 -1.42 6.27 -14.16
N PHE A 431 -0.39 7.06 -14.38
CA PHE A 431 0.84 6.57 -14.99
C PHE A 431 2.09 7.23 -14.38
N LEU A 432 3.20 6.49 -14.43
CA LEU A 432 4.53 6.89 -13.97
C LEU A 432 5.55 6.48 -15.02
N ALA A 433 6.18 7.47 -15.66
CA ALA A 433 7.34 7.30 -16.52
C ALA A 433 8.61 7.69 -15.76
N SER A 434 9.68 6.93 -15.92
CA SER A 434 10.98 7.23 -15.32
C SER A 434 12.11 6.84 -16.26
N ALA A 435 13.12 7.70 -16.35
CA ALA A 435 14.34 7.46 -17.08
C ALA A 435 15.51 7.84 -16.18
N GLY A 436 16.56 7.03 -16.12
CA GLY A 436 17.74 7.36 -15.33
C GLY A 436 18.96 6.61 -15.80
N THR A 437 20.15 7.19 -15.62
CA THR A 437 21.41 6.55 -16.03
C THR A 437 22.59 7.17 -15.30
N TYR A 438 23.64 6.36 -15.15
CA TYR A 438 24.96 6.87 -14.78
C TYR A 438 25.76 7.23 -16.03
N PHE A 439 26.74 8.11 -15.85
CA PHE A 439 27.70 8.48 -16.88
C PHE A 439 29.12 8.52 -16.30
N LYS A 440 30.07 7.87 -16.98
CA LYS A 440 31.50 7.90 -16.66
C LYS A 440 32.29 8.09 -17.95
N LYS A 441 33.16 9.11 -18.01
CA LYS A 441 34.01 9.41 -19.18
C LYS A 441 33.25 9.38 -20.53
N LYS A 442 32.09 10.06 -20.61
CA LYS A 442 31.18 10.12 -21.78
C LYS A 442 30.47 8.81 -22.16
N THR A 443 30.61 7.74 -21.39
CA THR A 443 29.85 6.49 -21.58
C THR A 443 28.69 6.38 -20.59
N THR A 444 27.53 5.90 -21.04
CA THR A 444 26.38 5.59 -20.18
C THR A 444 26.55 4.23 -19.52
N GLN A 445 26.13 4.13 -18.27
CA GLN A 445 26.17 2.91 -17.48
C GLN A 445 24.90 2.76 -16.67
N GLN A 446 24.44 1.53 -16.49
CA GLN A 446 23.33 1.20 -15.61
C GLN A 446 22.06 2.05 -15.86
N GLY A 447 21.74 2.28 -17.14
CA GLY A 447 20.56 3.02 -17.55
C GLY A 447 19.27 2.24 -17.31
N ILE A 448 18.15 2.97 -17.20
CA ILE A 448 16.81 2.42 -17.06
C ILE A 448 15.78 3.33 -17.74
N LEU A 449 14.83 2.70 -18.42
CA LEU A 449 13.56 3.27 -18.84
C LEU A 449 12.43 2.45 -18.21
N SER A 450 11.49 3.11 -17.54
CA SER A 450 10.37 2.47 -16.86
C SER A 450 9.07 3.22 -17.15
N PHE A 451 8.00 2.48 -17.40
CA PHE A 451 6.65 3.01 -17.53
C PHE A 451 5.68 2.11 -16.76
N GLN A 452 4.89 2.70 -15.88
CA GLN A 452 3.84 2.01 -15.14
C GLN A 452 2.52 2.72 -15.39
N SER A 453 1.43 1.98 -15.54
CA SER A 453 0.08 2.51 -15.66
C SER A 453 -0.90 1.67 -14.85
N TYR A 454 -1.74 2.34 -14.08
CA TYR A 454 -2.78 1.73 -13.27
C TYR A 454 -4.11 2.37 -13.61
N TYR A 455 -5.10 1.54 -13.91
CA TYR A 455 -6.47 1.99 -14.15
C TYR A 455 -7.43 1.21 -13.26
N PHE A 456 -8.45 1.90 -12.76
CA PHE A 456 -9.61 1.25 -12.19
C PHE A 456 -10.91 1.85 -12.71
N SER A 457 -11.90 0.99 -12.95
CA SER A 457 -13.21 1.40 -13.43
C SER A 457 -14.00 2.13 -12.35
N PRO A 458 -15.06 2.87 -12.71
CA PRO A 458 -16.05 3.30 -11.75
C PRO A 458 -16.64 2.10 -11.01
N LEU A 459 -17.16 2.35 -9.82
CA LEU A 459 -17.85 1.33 -9.03
C LEU A 459 -19.21 1.00 -9.65
N MET A 460 -19.27 -0.14 -10.34
CA MET A 460 -20.46 -0.64 -11.01
C MET A 460 -21.37 -1.38 -10.02
N ARG A 461 -22.68 -1.32 -10.24
CA ARG A 461 -23.67 -2.10 -9.47
C ARG A 461 -24.16 -3.25 -10.33
N LEU A 462 -24.05 -4.47 -9.81
CA LEU A 462 -24.56 -5.69 -10.44
C LEU A 462 -25.55 -6.32 -9.44
N GLY A 463 -26.83 -5.96 -9.56
CA GLY A 463 -27.85 -6.34 -8.58
C GLY A 463 -27.50 -5.84 -7.17
N GLN A 464 -27.31 -6.76 -6.23
CA GLN A 464 -26.95 -6.44 -4.84
C GLN A 464 -25.44 -6.35 -4.58
N VAL A 465 -24.59 -6.72 -5.54
CA VAL A 465 -23.13 -6.66 -5.39
C VAL A 465 -22.56 -5.46 -6.14
N GLN A 466 -21.34 -5.07 -5.77
CA GLN A 466 -20.61 -4.00 -6.44
C GLN A 466 -19.38 -4.58 -7.13
N SER A 467 -19.03 -4.04 -8.30
CA SER A 467 -17.92 -4.53 -9.11
C SER A 467 -16.97 -3.41 -9.49
N ARG A 468 -15.68 -3.73 -9.57
CA ARG A 468 -14.64 -2.87 -10.12
C ARG A 468 -13.63 -3.69 -10.90
N ASN A 469 -13.21 -3.15 -12.05
CA ASN A 469 -12.19 -3.73 -12.89
C ASN A 469 -10.89 -2.93 -12.76
N PHE A 470 -9.76 -3.62 -12.78
CA PHE A 470 -8.42 -3.07 -12.64
C PHE A 470 -7.55 -3.51 -13.81
N ILE A 471 -6.75 -2.58 -14.31
CA ILE A 471 -5.74 -2.82 -15.35
C ILE A 471 -4.41 -2.29 -14.82
N ASN A 472 -3.38 -3.13 -14.87
CA ASN A 472 -2.01 -2.80 -14.51
C ASN A 472 -1.10 -3.07 -15.70
N LEU A 473 -0.39 -2.06 -16.18
CA LEU A 473 0.61 -2.18 -17.24
C LEU A 473 1.96 -1.77 -16.70
N GLY A 474 2.97 -2.62 -16.87
CA GLY A 474 4.35 -2.34 -16.45
C GLY A 474 5.33 -2.64 -17.56
N PHE A 475 6.19 -1.68 -17.89
CA PHE A 475 7.30 -1.82 -18.83
C PHE A 475 8.59 -1.36 -18.17
N THR A 476 9.64 -2.16 -18.26
CA THR A 476 10.98 -1.79 -17.76
C THR A 476 12.02 -2.25 -18.76
N TYR A 477 12.99 -1.39 -19.09
CA TYR A 477 14.14 -1.70 -19.92
C TYR A 477 15.41 -1.19 -19.23
N GLY A 478 16.26 -2.13 -18.80
CA GLY A 478 17.62 -1.87 -18.34
C GLY A 478 18.60 -1.74 -19.50
N ILE A 479 19.46 -0.72 -19.46
CA ILE A 479 20.45 -0.42 -20.51
C ILE A 479 21.84 -0.50 -19.88
N ASN A 480 22.74 -1.33 -20.42
CA ASN A 480 24.11 -1.50 -19.92
C ASN A 480 24.15 -1.73 -18.39
N ARG A 481 23.29 -2.62 -17.89
CA ARG A 481 23.21 -2.98 -16.46
C ARG A 481 24.32 -3.96 -16.10
N ASP A 482 24.66 -4.05 -14.81
CA ASP A 482 25.56 -5.10 -14.35
C ASP A 482 24.85 -6.47 -14.42
N PRO A 483 25.56 -7.59 -14.62
CA PRO A 483 24.93 -8.91 -14.79
C PRO A 483 24.02 -9.35 -13.64
N VAL A 484 24.27 -8.87 -12.42
CA VAL A 484 23.45 -9.18 -11.23
C VAL A 484 22.16 -8.35 -11.15
N ASP A 485 22.01 -7.34 -12.02
CA ASP A 485 20.83 -6.49 -12.11
C ASP A 485 19.87 -7.06 -13.18
N TYR A 486 18.96 -7.94 -12.76
CA TYR A 486 17.93 -8.48 -13.64
C TYR A 486 16.53 -8.23 -13.07
N LEU A 487 15.57 -8.18 -13.97
CA LEU A 487 14.14 -8.15 -13.69
C LEU A 487 13.62 -9.57 -13.56
N ASN A 488 12.57 -9.75 -12.76
CA ASN A 488 11.76 -10.97 -12.75
C ASN A 488 10.30 -10.56 -13.02
N ILE A 489 9.51 -11.43 -13.67
CA ILE A 489 8.07 -11.21 -13.91
C ILE A 489 7.17 -12.17 -13.12
N SER A 490 7.70 -12.87 -12.12
CA SER A 490 6.93 -13.73 -11.23
C SER A 490 6.44 -12.98 -10.00
N GLY A 491 5.35 -13.44 -9.40
CA GLY A 491 4.78 -12.83 -8.21
C GLY A 491 4.19 -11.45 -8.46
N GLN A 492 4.53 -10.49 -7.59
CA GLN A 492 3.99 -9.12 -7.64
C GLN A 492 4.55 -8.31 -8.82
N ASP A 493 5.67 -8.77 -9.40
CA ASP A 493 6.37 -8.09 -10.49
C ASP A 493 5.79 -8.40 -11.88
N GLY A 494 4.74 -9.23 -11.96
CA GLY A 494 4.03 -9.51 -13.20
C GLY A 494 2.93 -10.55 -13.03
N ILE A 495 3.31 -11.83 -13.08
CA ILE A 495 2.40 -12.96 -13.04
C ILE A 495 2.20 -13.42 -11.60
N ILE A 496 1.05 -13.05 -11.05
CA ILE A 496 0.72 -13.26 -9.65
C ILE A 496 0.52 -14.76 -9.37
N GLY A 497 1.06 -15.27 -8.27
CA GLY A 497 0.79 -16.64 -7.76
C GLY A 497 1.72 -17.73 -8.23
N VAL A 498 2.76 -17.36 -8.97
CA VAL A 498 3.91 -18.21 -9.25
C VAL A 498 5.17 -17.51 -8.80
N ASN A 499 6.17 -18.30 -8.45
CA ASN A 499 7.54 -17.85 -8.26
C ASN A 499 8.42 -18.76 -9.11
N SER A 500 9.18 -18.18 -10.03
CA SER A 500 10.07 -18.92 -10.92
C SER A 500 11.35 -18.12 -11.17
N ASN A 501 12.48 -18.74 -10.87
CA ASN A 501 13.81 -18.14 -11.05
C ASN A 501 14.28 -18.16 -12.52
N ALA A 502 13.44 -18.68 -13.42
CA ALA A 502 13.71 -18.72 -14.87
C ALA A 502 13.05 -17.57 -15.64
N LEU A 503 12.14 -16.83 -15.02
CA LEU A 503 11.42 -15.70 -15.64
C LEU A 503 12.19 -14.38 -15.51
N ILE A 504 13.46 -14.39 -15.89
CA ILE A 504 14.39 -13.26 -15.70
C ILE A 504 14.78 -12.58 -17.01
N GLY A 505 15.13 -11.28 -16.94
CA GLY A 505 15.58 -10.51 -18.11
C GLY A 505 16.02 -9.09 -17.78
N ASP A 506 16.51 -8.35 -18.76
CA ASP A 506 16.81 -6.91 -18.65
C ASP A 506 15.69 -6.04 -19.21
N LYS A 507 14.76 -6.64 -19.96
CA LYS A 507 13.55 -6.04 -20.51
C LYS A 507 12.33 -6.81 -20.05
N ARG A 508 11.27 -6.12 -19.66
CA ARG A 508 9.96 -6.75 -19.39
C ARG A 508 8.79 -5.88 -19.85
N LEU A 509 7.70 -6.55 -20.19
CA LEU A 509 6.37 -5.96 -20.36
C LEU A 509 5.35 -6.86 -19.67
N THR A 510 4.53 -6.28 -18.81
CA THR A 510 3.53 -7.00 -18.01
C THR A 510 2.18 -6.33 -18.14
N LEU A 511 1.12 -7.13 -18.24
CA LEU A 511 -0.27 -6.69 -18.24
C LEU A 511 -1.05 -7.55 -17.25
N GLY A 512 -1.61 -6.92 -16.24
CA GLY A 512 -2.52 -7.54 -15.28
C GLY A 512 -3.93 -7.00 -15.46
N LEU A 513 -4.89 -7.89 -15.58
CA LEU A 513 -6.32 -7.60 -15.58
C LEU A 513 -6.92 -8.27 -14.35
N GLU A 514 -7.74 -7.54 -13.60
CA GLU A 514 -8.44 -8.08 -12.44
C GLU A 514 -9.86 -7.53 -12.37
N SER A 515 -10.82 -8.39 -12.08
CA SER A 515 -12.21 -8.02 -11.81
C SER A 515 -12.55 -8.44 -10.39
N VAL A 516 -13.05 -7.51 -9.58
CA VAL A 516 -13.40 -7.74 -8.18
C VAL A 516 -14.88 -7.47 -7.94
N LEU A 517 -15.56 -8.46 -7.38
CA LEU A 517 -16.96 -8.41 -6.95
C LEU A 517 -17.01 -8.36 -5.42
N PHE A 518 -17.39 -7.20 -4.90
CA PHE A 518 -17.57 -6.96 -3.47
C PHE A 518 -18.93 -7.48 -3.01
N SER A 519 -18.90 -8.52 -2.17
CA SER A 519 -20.10 -9.10 -1.59
C SER A 519 -20.62 -8.26 -0.45
N LYS A 520 -21.95 -8.27 -0.25
CA LYS A 520 -22.56 -7.71 0.96
C LYS A 520 -22.33 -8.54 2.22
N LYS A 521 -21.93 -9.80 2.03
CA LYS A 521 -21.72 -10.78 3.09
C LYS A 521 -20.47 -10.43 3.90
N SER A 522 -20.60 -10.48 5.22
CA SER A 522 -19.46 -10.51 6.12
C SER A 522 -19.52 -11.74 7.02
N LEU A 523 -18.36 -12.26 7.38
CA LEU A 523 -18.16 -13.36 8.31
C LEU A 523 -17.25 -12.88 9.44
N LEU A 524 -17.74 -12.76 10.67
CA LEU A 524 -16.93 -12.29 11.81
C LEU A 524 -16.30 -10.89 11.58
N GLY A 525 -17.03 -10.01 10.88
CA GLY A 525 -16.53 -8.69 10.45
C GLY A 525 -15.58 -8.73 9.24
N PHE A 526 -15.14 -9.90 8.78
CA PHE A 526 -14.43 -10.03 7.51
C PHE A 526 -15.40 -9.90 6.35
N ARG A 527 -15.20 -8.87 5.54
CA ARG A 527 -15.90 -8.67 4.28
C ARG A 527 -15.26 -9.56 3.21
N ILE A 528 -16.10 -10.14 2.36
CA ILE A 528 -15.69 -11.11 1.34
C ILE A 528 -15.79 -10.45 -0.04
N ALA A 529 -14.74 -10.59 -0.86
CA ALA A 529 -14.78 -10.23 -2.27
C ALA A 529 -14.36 -11.43 -3.13
N TYR A 530 -15.05 -11.62 -4.23
CA TYR A 530 -14.68 -12.59 -5.26
C TYR A 530 -13.84 -11.87 -6.30
N PHE A 531 -12.77 -12.46 -6.78
CA PHE A 531 -11.97 -11.86 -7.83
C PHE A 531 -11.57 -12.86 -8.89
N THR A 532 -11.40 -12.37 -10.11
CA THR A 532 -10.80 -13.09 -11.22
C THR A 532 -9.64 -12.28 -11.76
N PHE A 533 -8.61 -12.96 -12.28
CA PHE A 533 -7.45 -12.28 -12.84
C PHE A 533 -6.92 -12.97 -14.10
N ALA A 534 -6.28 -12.18 -14.96
CA ALA A 534 -5.47 -12.62 -16.07
C ALA A 534 -4.18 -11.79 -16.09
N ASN A 535 -3.03 -12.47 -16.05
CA ASN A 535 -1.71 -11.84 -16.13
C ASN A 535 -0.98 -12.33 -17.38
N PHE A 536 -0.33 -11.39 -18.07
CA PHE A 536 0.50 -11.61 -19.23
C PHE A 536 1.86 -10.98 -18.98
N GLY A 537 2.93 -11.67 -19.35
CA GLY A 537 4.29 -11.19 -19.17
C GLY A 537 5.21 -11.59 -20.32
N LEU A 538 5.96 -10.62 -20.82
CA LEU A 538 7.11 -10.81 -21.69
C LEU A 538 8.35 -10.43 -20.88
N VAL A 539 9.39 -11.25 -20.98
CA VAL A 539 10.68 -10.98 -20.36
C VAL A 539 11.77 -11.51 -21.28
N SER A 540 12.83 -10.74 -21.45
CA SER A 540 13.90 -11.07 -22.39
C SER A 540 15.24 -10.54 -21.88
N LEU A 541 16.32 -11.20 -22.30
CA LEU A 541 17.70 -10.81 -22.00
C LEU A 541 18.28 -9.90 -23.11
N SER A 542 19.45 -9.33 -22.86
CA SER A 542 20.06 -8.26 -23.68
C SER A 542 20.13 -8.59 -25.17
N ASP A 543 20.45 -9.84 -25.52
CA ASP A 543 20.64 -10.30 -26.90
C ASP A 543 19.34 -10.59 -27.67
N SER A 544 18.18 -10.48 -27.00
CA SER A 544 16.88 -10.83 -27.57
C SER A 544 15.92 -9.63 -27.58
N LYS A 545 15.05 -9.58 -28.60
CA LYS A 545 13.98 -8.57 -28.68
C LYS A 545 12.84 -8.96 -27.74
N LEU A 546 12.26 -7.97 -27.06
CA LEU A 546 11.19 -8.21 -26.08
C LEU A 546 9.94 -8.84 -26.71
N PHE A 547 9.48 -8.31 -27.85
CA PHE A 547 8.25 -8.79 -28.51
C PHE A 547 8.40 -10.12 -29.26
N SER A 548 9.63 -10.62 -29.44
CA SER A 548 9.86 -11.99 -29.93
C SER A 548 10.02 -13.00 -28.81
N SER A 549 9.99 -12.57 -27.54
CA SER A 549 10.10 -13.46 -26.39
C SER A 549 8.82 -14.25 -26.14
N THR A 550 8.90 -15.27 -25.29
CA THR A 550 7.75 -16.10 -24.93
C THR A 550 6.74 -15.29 -24.11
N LEU A 551 5.47 -15.29 -24.56
CA LEU A 551 4.36 -14.72 -23.79
C LEU A 551 3.92 -15.67 -22.67
N TYR A 552 4.35 -15.39 -21.45
CA TYR A 552 3.95 -16.08 -20.24
C TYR A 552 2.58 -15.62 -19.77
N ARG A 553 1.77 -16.56 -19.27
CA ARG A 553 0.35 -16.34 -18.96
C ARG A 553 -0.05 -16.98 -17.64
N GLY A 554 -0.94 -16.31 -16.91
CA GLY A 554 -1.59 -16.84 -15.71
C GLY A 554 -3.03 -16.39 -15.64
N TYR A 555 -3.92 -17.28 -15.25
CA TYR A 555 -5.36 -17.00 -15.08
C TYR A 555 -5.81 -17.53 -13.74
N GLY A 556 -6.88 -16.97 -13.17
CA GLY A 556 -7.48 -17.64 -12.03
C GLY A 556 -8.60 -16.87 -11.38
N ILE A 557 -9.09 -17.47 -10.30
CA ILE A 557 -10.22 -17.00 -9.51
C ILE A 557 -9.90 -17.15 -8.03
N GLY A 558 -10.50 -16.33 -7.18
CA GLY A 558 -10.28 -16.41 -5.74
C GLY A 558 -11.26 -15.64 -4.89
N LEU A 559 -11.06 -15.76 -3.59
CA LEU A 559 -11.78 -15.07 -2.52
C LEU A 559 -10.78 -14.23 -1.72
N ARG A 560 -11.13 -12.98 -1.44
CA ARG A 560 -10.41 -12.09 -0.52
C ARG A 560 -11.25 -11.84 0.72
N PHE A 561 -10.56 -11.78 1.86
CA PHE A 561 -11.15 -11.55 3.16
C PHE A 561 -10.44 -10.38 3.83
N ARG A 562 -11.20 -9.39 4.27
CA ARG A 562 -10.68 -8.18 4.90
C ARG A 562 -11.60 -7.71 6.01
N ASN A 563 -11.07 -7.53 7.21
CA ASN A 563 -11.73 -6.84 8.30
C ASN A 563 -11.04 -5.49 8.51
N GLU A 564 -11.74 -4.39 8.26
CA GLU A 564 -11.14 -3.04 8.35
C GLU A 564 -10.94 -2.58 9.80
N ASN A 565 -11.61 -3.20 10.76
CA ASN A 565 -11.42 -2.89 12.18
C ASN A 565 -10.18 -3.60 12.75
N LEU A 566 -9.58 -4.54 11.99
CA LEU A 566 -8.38 -5.26 12.38
C LEU A 566 -7.18 -4.76 11.59
N THR A 567 -6.03 -4.77 12.25
CA THR A 567 -4.74 -4.36 11.67
C THR A 567 -4.08 -5.44 10.81
N ILE A 568 -4.73 -6.61 10.69
CA ILE A 568 -4.35 -7.77 9.87
C ILE A 568 -4.49 -7.42 8.38
N LYS A 569 -3.54 -7.89 7.55
CA LYS A 569 -3.59 -7.70 6.09
C LYS A 569 -4.76 -8.47 5.46
N THR A 570 -5.22 -8.04 4.29
CA THR A 570 -6.14 -8.83 3.47
C THR A 570 -5.49 -10.17 3.16
N PHE A 571 -6.21 -11.27 3.35
CA PHE A 571 -5.76 -12.59 2.90
C PHE A 571 -6.69 -13.10 1.81
N GLN A 572 -6.16 -13.96 0.95
CA GLN A 572 -6.89 -14.52 -0.17
C GLN A 572 -6.64 -16.01 -0.34
N ILE A 573 -7.67 -16.70 -0.82
CA ILE A 573 -7.62 -18.07 -1.30
C ILE A 573 -7.82 -18.01 -2.81
N ARG A 574 -6.95 -18.65 -3.58
CA ARG A 574 -6.98 -18.55 -5.03
C ARG A 574 -6.65 -19.87 -5.71
N LEU A 575 -7.38 -20.15 -6.78
CA LEU A 575 -7.08 -21.20 -7.75
C LEU A 575 -6.56 -20.54 -9.04
N GLY A 576 -5.30 -20.83 -9.40
CA GLY A 576 -4.64 -20.29 -10.58
C GLY A 576 -4.23 -21.37 -11.58
N TYR A 577 -4.30 -21.04 -12.87
CA TYR A 577 -3.87 -21.85 -14.01
C TYR A 577 -2.76 -21.15 -14.79
N TYR A 578 -1.62 -21.81 -14.94
CA TYR A 578 -0.35 -21.29 -15.46
C TYR A 578 0.20 -22.25 -16.54
N PRO A 579 -0.22 -22.12 -17.80
CA PRO A 579 0.00 -23.14 -18.82
C PRO A 579 1.45 -23.27 -19.31
N ASN A 580 2.26 -22.22 -19.20
CA ASN A 580 3.56 -22.14 -19.87
C ASN A 580 4.66 -21.50 -19.03
N ILE A 581 4.58 -21.62 -17.70
CA ILE A 581 5.58 -21.03 -16.80
C ILE A 581 6.62 -22.12 -16.46
N PRO A 582 7.92 -21.86 -16.69
CA PRO A 582 8.96 -22.83 -16.45
C PRO A 582 9.19 -23.05 -14.95
N ALA A 583 9.67 -24.25 -14.59
CA ALA A 583 10.07 -24.61 -13.23
C ALA A 583 8.94 -24.47 -12.17
N ILE A 584 7.69 -24.70 -12.56
CA ILE A 584 6.57 -24.86 -11.62
C ILE A 584 6.20 -26.34 -11.49
N SER A 585 5.74 -26.74 -10.30
CA SER A 585 5.37 -28.13 -10.00
C SER A 585 4.06 -28.58 -10.66
N SER A 586 3.14 -27.65 -10.91
CA SER A 586 1.83 -27.92 -11.54
C SER A 586 1.32 -26.65 -12.19
N ASN A 587 0.68 -26.80 -13.35
CA ASN A 587 -0.01 -25.71 -14.04
C ASN A 587 -1.23 -25.22 -13.24
N LEU A 588 -1.90 -26.10 -12.50
CA LEU A 588 -3.02 -25.73 -11.61
C LEU A 588 -2.53 -25.63 -10.17
N ARG A 589 -2.74 -24.48 -9.52
CA ARG A 589 -2.21 -24.19 -8.18
C ARG A 589 -3.29 -23.58 -7.29
N LEU A 590 -3.44 -24.14 -6.10
CA LEU A 590 -4.18 -23.53 -5.00
C LEU A 590 -3.19 -22.77 -4.11
N ALA A 591 -3.51 -21.54 -3.74
CA ALA A 591 -2.69 -20.71 -2.88
C ALA A 591 -3.54 -20.03 -1.81
N PHE A 592 -2.95 -19.91 -0.61
CA PHE A 592 -3.40 -19.02 0.45
C PHE A 592 -2.30 -17.97 0.67
N ASP A 593 -2.60 -16.71 0.39
CA ASP A 593 -1.61 -15.65 0.43
C ASP A 593 -2.17 -14.36 1.05
N GLY A 594 -1.31 -13.61 1.74
CA GLY A 594 -1.62 -12.26 2.20
C GLY A 594 -1.37 -11.27 1.07
N THR A 595 -2.38 -10.49 0.71
CA THR A 595 -2.26 -9.46 -0.32
C THR A 595 -2.09 -8.08 0.32
N GLN A 596 -1.15 -7.30 -0.21
CA GLN A 596 -1.09 -5.88 0.07
C GLN A 596 -1.68 -5.15 -1.14
N PRO A 597 -2.67 -4.28 -0.92
CA PRO A 597 -3.15 -3.47 -2.01
C PRO A 597 -2.04 -2.56 -2.53
N LEU A 598 -1.99 -2.41 -3.85
CA LEU A 598 -1.13 -1.44 -4.50
C LEU A 598 -1.43 -0.05 -3.94
N ARG A 599 -0.40 0.71 -3.56
CA ARG A 599 -0.56 2.12 -3.19
C ARG A 599 0.04 2.99 -4.28
N LEU A 600 -0.80 3.86 -4.84
CA LEU A 600 -0.34 4.86 -5.82
C LEU A 600 0.59 5.86 -5.12
N ARG A 601 1.63 6.29 -5.82
CA ARG A 601 2.52 7.34 -5.32
C ARG A 601 1.77 8.67 -5.29
N ASP A 602 1.92 9.41 -4.20
CA ASP A 602 1.13 10.58 -3.84
C ASP A 602 1.60 11.90 -4.51
N PHE A 603 2.20 11.78 -5.70
CA PHE A 603 2.86 12.87 -6.44
C PHE A 603 3.84 13.72 -5.61
N ASP A 604 4.30 13.21 -4.48
CA ASP A 604 5.22 13.89 -3.60
C ASP A 604 6.66 13.73 -4.11
N ILE A 605 7.43 14.80 -3.92
CA ILE A 605 8.88 14.80 -4.16
C ILE A 605 9.51 14.42 -2.83
N SER A 606 9.58 13.11 -2.60
CA SER A 606 10.33 12.50 -1.50
C SER A 606 11.83 12.78 -1.64
N ALA A 607 12.65 12.10 -0.83
CA ALA A 607 14.10 12.12 -0.97
C ALA A 607 14.54 11.93 -2.45
N PRO A 608 15.55 12.68 -2.94
CA PRO A 608 16.21 12.39 -4.20
C PRO A 608 16.60 10.91 -4.28
N THR A 609 16.35 10.26 -5.41
CA THR A 609 16.56 8.81 -5.56
C THR A 609 17.18 8.46 -6.90
N ILE A 610 17.98 7.40 -6.89
CA ILE A 610 18.35 6.67 -8.10
C ILE A 610 17.18 5.76 -8.46
N ILE A 611 16.74 5.82 -9.71
CA ILE A 611 15.67 4.96 -10.23
C ILE A 611 16.12 3.49 -10.17
N PRO A 612 15.45 2.63 -9.37
CA PRO A 612 15.82 1.23 -9.26
C PRO A 612 15.32 0.43 -10.47
N LEU A 613 16.07 -0.60 -10.86
CA LEU A 613 15.62 -1.59 -11.85
C LEU A 613 14.56 -2.48 -11.20
N ARG A 614 13.29 -2.24 -11.53
CA ARG A 614 12.16 -2.94 -10.90
C ARG A 614 11.00 -3.25 -11.80
#